data_AF-A0A3P7SYN6-F1
#
_entry.id   AF-A0A3P7SYN6-F1
#
_cell.length_a   1.000
_cell.length_b   1.000
_cell.length_c   1.000
_cell.angle_alpha   90.00
_cell.angle_beta   90.00
_cell.angle_gamma   90.00
#
_symmetry.space_group_name_H-M   'P 1'
#
loop_
_entity.id
_entity.type
_entity.pdbx_description
1 polymer ?
#
loop_
_entity_poly.entity_id
_entity_poly.type
_entity_poly.pdbx_seq_one_letter_code
_entity_poly.pdbx_strand_id
1 'polypeptide(L)'
;MFIFRCGFRGGYCELVNFDPDVRAQLYKCLSARLCPPVLGQLAMNVVVNPPKPGEPSYEKFCREKSNVLSDLAKKAKLVESLFNELPGYHCQPVMGAMYAFPRIELPPKAMQAAERAKIPADTFYVTRLLDDTGVCVVPGSGFNQKPGTYHFRTTILPTVERMKIMMERLGEFHMKFMKQYE
;
A
#
# COMPACT_ATOMS: atom_id res chain seq x y z
N MET A 1 7.21 2.74 16.45
CA MET A 1 7.36 3.51 15.18
C MET A 1 8.55 2.95 14.40
N PHE A 2 8.35 1.96 13.51
CA PHE A 2 9.44 1.06 13.08
C PHE A 2 9.53 0.84 11.55
N ILE A 3 10.18 1.60 10.68
CA ILE A 3 10.67 2.98 10.70
C ILE A 3 10.24 3.54 9.34
N PHE A 4 9.11 4.24 9.31
CA PHE A 4 8.69 5.04 8.15
C PHE A 4 8.76 6.50 8.56
N ARG A 5 9.85 7.16 8.18
CA ARG A 5 9.99 8.62 8.28
C ARG A 5 9.95 9.21 6.87
N CYS A 6 8.80 9.09 6.22
CA CYS A 6 8.61 9.57 4.85
C CYS A 6 8.97 11.06 4.68
N GLY A 7 8.79 11.87 5.73
CA GLY A 7 9.12 13.29 5.73
C GLY A 7 10.62 13.63 5.63
N PHE A 8 11.51 12.78 6.15
CA PHE A 8 12.96 13.05 6.12
C PHE A 8 13.63 12.68 4.78
N ARG A 9 12.91 11.97 3.89
CA ARG A 9 13.37 11.63 2.53
C ARG A 9 14.76 10.94 2.49
N GLY A 10 15.05 10.08 3.48
CA GLY A 10 16.27 9.28 3.53
C GLY A 10 16.13 7.93 2.80
N GLY A 11 17.19 7.51 2.11
CA GLY A 11 17.28 6.21 1.44
C GLY A 11 18.73 5.92 1.03
N TYR A 12 19.05 4.66 0.75
CA TYR A 12 20.31 4.26 0.14
C TYR A 12 20.07 3.15 -0.89
N CYS A 13 21.06 2.92 -1.75
CA CYS A 13 21.11 1.77 -2.65
C CYS A 13 22.50 1.15 -2.57
N GLU A 14 22.59 -0.16 -2.74
CA GLU A 14 23.85 -0.91 -2.81
C GLU A 14 24.05 -1.36 -4.26
N LEU A 15 25.25 -1.11 -4.81
CA LEU A 15 25.63 -1.53 -6.16
C LEU A 15 26.57 -2.72 -6.06
N VAL A 16 26.14 -3.88 -6.55
CA VAL A 16 26.91 -5.13 -6.56
C VAL A 16 27.07 -5.60 -8.00
N ASN A 17 28.27 -6.05 -8.38
CA ASN A 17 28.60 -6.52 -9.75
C ASN A 17 28.22 -5.53 -10.86
N PHE A 18 28.47 -4.24 -10.61
CA PHE A 18 28.15 -3.17 -11.55
C PHE A 18 29.32 -2.92 -12.49
N ASP A 19 29.03 -2.80 -13.79
CA ASP A 19 30.03 -2.45 -14.80
C ASP A 19 30.74 -1.12 -14.43
N PRO A 20 32.08 -1.06 -14.45
CA PRO A 20 32.82 0.14 -14.05
C PRO A 20 32.46 1.39 -14.87
N ASP A 21 32.22 1.25 -16.18
CA ASP A 21 31.91 2.37 -17.05
C ASP A 21 30.50 2.89 -16.78
N VAL A 22 29.53 1.99 -16.56
CA VAL A 22 28.17 2.37 -16.16
C VAL A 22 28.17 3.01 -14.77
N ARG A 23 28.96 2.47 -13.83
CA ARG A 23 29.15 3.06 -12.50
C ARG A 23 29.67 4.49 -12.63
N ALA A 24 30.67 4.73 -13.47
CA ALA A 24 31.21 6.07 -13.70
C ALA A 24 30.14 7.05 -14.21
N GLN A 25 29.29 6.64 -15.15
CA GLN A 25 28.16 7.47 -15.62
C GLN A 25 27.15 7.76 -14.50
N LEU A 26 26.84 6.77 -13.65
CA LEU A 26 25.96 6.98 -12.50
C LEU A 26 26.53 8.01 -11.53
N TYR A 27 27.81 7.90 -11.14
CA TYR A 27 28.45 8.88 -10.25
C TYR A 27 28.50 10.28 -10.88
N LYS A 28 28.76 10.38 -12.18
CA LYS A 28 28.68 11.64 -12.92
C LYS A 28 27.29 12.26 -12.78
N CYS A 29 26.23 11.50 -13.02
CA CYS A 29 24.84 11.95 -12.86
C CYS A 29 24.51 12.38 -11.42
N LEU A 30 25.00 11.64 -10.42
CA LEU A 30 24.76 11.96 -9.01
C LEU A 30 25.50 13.23 -8.56
N SER A 31 26.75 13.41 -9.00
CA SER A 31 27.57 14.57 -8.62
C SER A 31 26.97 15.91 -9.05
N ALA A 32 26.20 15.92 -10.15
CA ALA A 32 25.47 17.09 -10.63
C ALA A 32 24.31 17.52 -9.70
N ARG A 33 23.87 16.66 -8.78
CA ARG A 33 22.73 16.90 -7.86
C ARG A 33 23.18 17.27 -6.44
N LEU A 34 24.45 17.63 -6.25
CA LEU A 34 25.09 17.87 -4.95
C LEU A 34 25.02 16.62 -4.06
N CYS A 35 24.27 16.69 -2.96
CA CYS A 35 24.09 15.58 -2.01
C CYS A 35 22.67 15.57 -1.42
N PRO A 36 22.20 14.41 -0.90
CA PRO A 36 20.93 14.33 -0.19
C PRO A 36 20.93 15.17 1.10
N PRO A 37 19.76 15.66 1.57
CA PRO A 37 19.67 16.40 2.83
C PRO A 37 20.28 15.62 4.00
N VAL A 38 21.11 16.30 4.80
CA VAL A 38 21.85 15.69 5.93
C VAL A 38 20.91 15.01 6.93
N LEU A 39 19.74 15.60 7.21
CA LEU A 39 18.74 14.98 8.10
C LEU A 39 18.23 13.63 7.56
N GLY A 40 18.09 13.48 6.24
CA GLY A 40 17.73 12.21 5.61
C GLY A 40 18.83 11.15 5.75
N GLN A 41 20.09 11.58 5.66
CA GLN A 41 21.26 10.71 5.86
C GLN A 41 21.36 10.26 7.33
N LEU A 42 21.19 11.17 8.29
CA LEU A 42 21.16 10.88 9.73
C LEU A 42 19.99 9.95 10.08
N ALA A 43 18.80 10.21 9.55
CA ALA A 43 17.66 9.34 9.75
C ALA A 43 17.95 7.91 9.26
N MET A 44 18.63 7.78 8.11
CA MET A 44 19.05 6.47 7.59
C MET A 44 20.06 5.78 8.50
N ASN A 45 21.05 6.51 9.01
CA ASN A 45 22.04 5.98 9.94
C ASN A 45 21.38 5.39 11.19
N VAL A 46 20.36 6.06 11.75
CA VAL A 46 19.58 5.56 12.90
C VAL A 46 18.78 4.29 12.54
N VAL A 47 18.29 4.16 11.30
CA VAL A 47 17.55 2.97 10.85
C VAL A 47 18.47 1.76 10.73
N VAL A 48 19.65 1.92 10.12
CA VAL A 48 20.58 0.82 9.83
C VAL A 48 21.45 0.43 11.03
N ASN A 49 21.52 1.27 12.06
CA ASN A 49 22.28 1.01 13.28
C ASN A 49 21.36 1.02 14.53
N PRO A 50 20.47 0.01 14.66
CA PRO A 50 19.59 -0.10 15.83
C PRO A 50 20.38 -0.41 17.10
N PRO A 51 19.77 -0.25 18.30
CA PRO A 51 20.39 -0.63 19.55
C PRO A 51 20.87 -2.09 19.55
N LYS A 52 21.98 -2.36 20.22
CA LYS A 52 22.62 -3.69 20.30
C LYS A 52 22.36 -4.38 21.64
N PRO A 53 22.44 -5.72 21.72
CA PRO A 53 22.35 -6.43 22.99
C PRO A 53 23.31 -5.85 24.04
N GLY A 54 22.80 -5.56 25.24
CA GLY A 54 23.55 -4.92 26.33
C GLY A 54 23.39 -3.40 26.41
N GLU A 55 22.83 -2.74 25.39
CA GLU A 55 22.55 -1.30 25.45
C GLU A 55 21.23 -1.00 26.21
N PRO A 56 21.12 0.15 26.91
CA PRO A 56 19.97 0.45 27.77
C PRO A 56 18.60 0.42 27.08
N SER A 57 18.55 0.70 25.77
CA SER A 57 17.30 0.80 25.01
C SER A 57 16.96 -0.47 24.20
N TYR A 58 17.83 -1.48 24.19
CA TYR A 58 17.69 -2.67 23.34
C TYR A 58 16.39 -3.44 23.58
N GLU A 59 16.12 -3.81 24.83
CA GLU A 59 14.92 -4.58 25.19
C GLU A 59 13.63 -3.83 24.88
N LYS A 60 13.63 -2.50 25.10
CA LYS A 60 12.49 -1.65 24.76
C LYS A 60 12.28 -1.60 23.25
N PHE A 61 13.34 -1.39 22.48
CA PHE A 61 13.28 -1.35 21.02
C PHE A 61 12.76 -2.67 20.42
N CYS A 62 13.29 -3.81 20.87
CA CYS A 62 12.87 -5.14 20.41
C CYS A 62 11.37 -5.38 20.69
N ARG A 63 10.91 -5.02 21.90
CA ARG A 63 9.49 -5.13 22.27
C ARG A 63 8.59 -4.26 21.41
N GLU A 64 8.93 -2.98 21.23
CA GLU A 64 8.16 -2.05 20.41
C GLU A 64 8.11 -2.48 18.94
N LYS A 65 9.24 -2.93 18.38
CA LYS A 65 9.34 -3.48 17.03
C LYS A 65 8.39 -4.67 16.87
N SER A 66 8.50 -5.66 17.74
CA SER A 66 7.69 -6.89 17.68
C SER A 66 6.20 -6.59 17.83
N ASN A 67 5.83 -5.69 18.74
CA ASN A 67 4.44 -5.26 18.91
C ASN A 67 3.87 -4.61 17.65
N VAL A 68 4.62 -3.70 17.02
CA VAL A 68 4.18 -3.03 15.78
C VAL A 68 4.04 -4.02 14.63
N LEU A 69 4.99 -4.94 14.46
CA LEU A 69 4.92 -5.96 13.41
C LEU A 69 3.77 -6.94 13.63
N SER A 70 3.53 -7.35 14.89
CA SER A 70 2.41 -8.21 15.25
C SER A 70 1.06 -7.52 14.98
N ASP A 71 0.94 -6.24 15.32
CA ASP A 71 -0.26 -5.46 15.02
C ASP A 71 -0.51 -5.36 13.51
N LEU A 72 0.52 -5.03 12.72
CA LEU A 72 0.42 -5.00 11.26
C LEU A 72 0.01 -6.36 10.67
N ALA A 73 0.57 -7.46 11.18
CA ALA A 73 0.20 -8.81 10.74
C ALA A 73 -1.27 -9.15 11.07
N LYS A 74 -1.77 -8.76 12.25
CA LYS A 74 -3.18 -8.94 12.62
C LYS A 74 -4.10 -8.14 11.70
N LYS A 75 -3.74 -6.88 11.42
CA LYS A 75 -4.50 -6.01 10.52
C LYS A 75 -4.50 -6.50 9.07
N ALA A 76 -3.37 -6.99 8.59
CA ALA A 76 -3.22 -7.64 7.28
C ALA A 76 -4.19 -8.82 7.13
N LYS A 77 -4.20 -9.74 8.10
CA LYS A 77 -5.09 -10.90 8.09
C LYS A 77 -6.57 -10.50 8.17
N LEU A 78 -6.90 -9.51 9.01
CA LEU A 78 -8.27 -9.02 9.14
C LEU A 78 -8.80 -8.45 7.82
N VAL A 79 -8.01 -7.60 7.15
CA VAL A 79 -8.40 -6.98 5.88
C VAL A 79 -8.56 -8.03 4.78
N GLU A 80 -7.65 -9.01 4.71
CA GLU A 80 -7.75 -10.14 3.79
C GLU A 80 -9.05 -10.92 4.00
N SER A 81 -9.36 -11.33 5.25
CA SER A 81 -10.57 -12.09 5.55
C SER A 81 -11.83 -11.30 5.20
N LEU A 82 -11.92 -10.04 5.62
CA LEU A 82 -13.09 -9.20 5.36
C LEU A 82 -13.34 -8.95 3.86
N PHE A 83 -12.28 -8.81 3.05
CA PHE A 83 -12.48 -8.70 1.60
C PHE A 83 -12.97 -10.01 0.99
N ASN A 84 -12.41 -11.15 1.41
CA ASN A 84 -12.81 -12.46 0.89
C ASN A 84 -14.22 -12.90 1.34
N GLU A 85 -14.84 -12.22 2.31
CA GLU A 85 -16.24 -12.41 2.68
C GLU A 85 -17.21 -11.69 1.72
N LEU A 86 -16.75 -10.70 0.95
CA LEU A 86 -17.59 -9.96 0.00
C LEU A 86 -17.75 -10.74 -1.32
N PRO A 87 -18.97 -10.84 -1.87
CA PRO A 87 -19.19 -11.50 -3.16
C PRO A 87 -18.37 -10.87 -4.28
N GLY A 88 -17.74 -11.69 -5.14
CA GLY A 88 -16.94 -11.19 -6.27
C GLY A 88 -15.63 -10.50 -5.89
N TYR A 89 -15.28 -10.42 -4.60
CA TYR A 89 -13.95 -10.02 -4.14
C TYR A 89 -13.03 -11.24 -4.00
N HIS A 90 -11.77 -11.05 -4.40
CA HIS A 90 -10.70 -12.01 -4.18
C HIS A 90 -9.46 -11.28 -3.72
N CYS A 91 -9.11 -11.42 -2.44
CA CYS A 91 -7.93 -10.81 -1.84
C CYS A 91 -6.88 -11.87 -1.52
N GLN A 92 -5.68 -11.69 -2.05
CA GLN A 92 -4.53 -12.52 -1.70
C GLN A 92 -4.01 -12.21 -0.28
N PRO A 93 -3.32 -13.16 0.37
CA PRO A 93 -2.69 -12.91 1.65
C PRO A 93 -1.69 -11.77 1.61
N VAL A 94 -1.83 -10.83 2.56
CA VAL A 94 -0.93 -9.68 2.67
C VAL A 94 0.29 -10.08 3.50
N MET A 95 1.28 -10.69 2.83
CA MET A 95 2.48 -11.23 3.47
C MET A 95 3.49 -10.16 3.93
N GLY A 96 3.37 -8.93 3.45
CA GLY A 96 4.32 -7.85 3.76
C GLY A 96 3.87 -6.48 3.27
N ALA A 97 4.75 -5.49 3.44
CA ALA A 97 4.45 -4.08 3.18
C ALA A 97 3.23 -3.57 3.98
N MET A 98 2.41 -2.72 3.38
CA MET A 98 1.31 -2.00 4.05
C MET A 98 0.03 -1.94 3.23
N TYR A 99 -0.08 -2.77 2.19
CA TYR A 99 -1.17 -2.64 1.21
C TYR A 99 -1.82 -3.99 0.93
N ALA A 100 -3.14 -3.96 0.80
CA ALA A 100 -3.92 -5.02 0.17
C ALA A 100 -4.28 -4.59 -1.25
N PHE A 101 -4.40 -5.58 -2.15
CA PHE A 101 -4.75 -5.36 -3.56
C PHE A 101 -5.83 -6.35 -4.01
N PRO A 102 -7.06 -6.25 -3.45
CA PRO A 102 -8.15 -7.14 -3.81
C PRO A 102 -8.51 -7.00 -5.29
N ARG A 103 -8.80 -8.15 -5.92
CA ARG A 103 -9.46 -8.22 -7.22
C ARG A 103 -10.97 -8.14 -7.00
N ILE A 104 -11.64 -7.41 -7.88
CA ILE A 104 -13.09 -7.29 -7.90
C ILE A 104 -13.62 -7.78 -9.25
N GLU A 105 -14.67 -8.58 -9.19
CA GLU A 105 -15.46 -8.98 -10.36
C GLU A 105 -16.53 -7.93 -10.60
N LEU A 106 -16.37 -7.16 -11.67
CA LEU A 106 -17.32 -6.11 -12.04
C LEU A 106 -18.33 -6.65 -13.06
N PRO A 107 -19.63 -6.37 -12.88
CA PRO A 107 -20.65 -6.86 -13.78
C PRO A 107 -20.58 -6.15 -15.15
N PRO A 108 -21.06 -6.78 -16.24
CA PRO A 108 -20.99 -6.22 -17.59
C PRO A 108 -21.59 -4.82 -17.72
N LYS A 109 -22.71 -4.53 -17.05
CA LYS A 109 -23.34 -3.20 -17.13
C LYS A 109 -22.48 -2.12 -16.47
N ALA A 110 -21.73 -2.46 -15.41
CA ALA A 110 -20.77 -1.53 -14.80
C ALA A 110 -19.61 -1.24 -15.75
N MET A 111 -19.11 -2.26 -16.45
CA MET A 111 -18.06 -2.07 -17.48
C MET A 111 -18.55 -1.17 -18.62
N GLN A 112 -19.78 -1.39 -19.12
CA GLN A 112 -20.39 -0.53 -20.15
C GLN A 112 -20.65 0.90 -19.64
N ALA A 113 -21.01 1.07 -18.38
CA ALA A 113 -21.18 2.40 -17.78
C ALA A 113 -19.84 3.14 -17.71
N ALA A 114 -18.76 2.46 -17.33
CA ALA A 114 -17.41 3.00 -17.32
C ALA A 114 -16.93 3.37 -18.73
N GLU A 115 -17.20 2.53 -19.72
CA GLU A 115 -16.89 2.80 -21.13
C GLU A 115 -17.64 4.04 -21.66
N ARG A 116 -18.94 4.17 -21.36
CA ARG A 116 -19.72 5.39 -21.69
C ARG A 116 -19.17 6.64 -21.01
N ALA A 117 -18.68 6.50 -19.78
CA ALA A 117 -18.02 7.57 -19.05
C ALA A 117 -16.56 7.80 -19.52
N LYS A 118 -16.04 7.00 -20.46
CA LYS A 118 -14.67 7.05 -20.99
C LYS A 118 -13.59 6.95 -19.92
N ILE A 119 -13.83 6.13 -18.89
CA ILE A 119 -12.86 5.85 -17.82
C ILE A 119 -12.71 4.35 -17.58
N PRO A 120 -11.56 3.88 -17.04
CA PRO A 120 -11.37 2.48 -16.67
C PRO A 120 -12.44 2.00 -15.67
N ALA A 121 -12.84 0.73 -15.77
CA ALA A 121 -13.94 0.18 -14.95
C ALA A 121 -13.65 0.17 -13.44
N ASP A 122 -12.39 -0.05 -13.05
CA ASP A 122 -11.97 0.05 -11.66
C ASP A 122 -11.94 1.50 -11.15
N THR A 123 -11.51 2.45 -11.99
CA THR A 123 -11.63 3.88 -11.69
C THR A 123 -13.09 4.27 -11.51
N PHE A 124 -13.99 3.79 -12.37
CA PHE A 124 -15.42 4.02 -12.22
C PHE A 124 -15.93 3.49 -10.87
N TYR A 125 -15.60 2.24 -10.52
CA TYR A 125 -15.98 1.65 -9.24
C TYR A 125 -15.45 2.46 -8.04
N VAL A 126 -14.17 2.82 -8.05
CA VAL A 126 -13.50 3.54 -6.95
C VAL A 126 -13.99 4.98 -6.83
N THR A 127 -14.27 5.68 -7.93
CA THR A 127 -14.88 7.01 -7.90
C THR A 127 -16.28 6.95 -7.28
N ARG A 128 -17.09 5.96 -7.67
CA ARG A 128 -18.42 5.74 -7.07
C ARG A 128 -18.34 5.39 -5.59
N LEU A 129 -17.35 4.59 -5.19
CA LEU A 129 -17.09 4.29 -3.77
C LEU A 129 -16.79 5.56 -2.98
N LEU A 130 -15.92 6.41 -3.52
CA LEU A 130 -15.55 7.68 -2.91
C LEU A 130 -16.78 8.60 -2.75
N ASP A 131 -17.57 8.75 -3.81
CA ASP A 131 -18.75 9.62 -3.82
C ASP A 131 -19.82 9.17 -2.81
N ASP A 132 -20.09 7.86 -2.72
CA ASP A 132 -21.15 7.32 -1.87
C ASP A 132 -20.73 7.18 -0.40
N THR A 133 -19.44 6.98 -0.10
CA THR A 133 -18.98 6.58 1.26
C THR A 133 -17.89 7.47 1.88
N GLY A 134 -17.21 8.28 1.06
CA GLY A 134 -16.00 9.01 1.44
C GLY A 134 -14.74 8.15 1.55
N VAL A 135 -14.80 6.85 1.23
CA VAL A 135 -13.63 5.96 1.26
C VAL A 135 -12.79 6.15 0.00
N CYS A 136 -11.60 6.74 0.17
CA CYS A 136 -10.65 6.97 -0.91
C CYS A 136 -9.63 5.83 -1.01
N VAL A 137 -9.69 5.06 -2.09
CA VAL A 137 -8.71 4.03 -2.46
C VAL A 137 -8.12 4.35 -3.84
N VAL A 138 -7.05 3.64 -4.24
CA VAL A 138 -6.40 3.90 -5.53
C VAL A 138 -6.80 2.82 -6.53
N PRO A 139 -7.35 3.15 -7.72
CA PRO A 139 -7.75 2.15 -8.71
C PRO A 139 -6.55 1.36 -9.25
N GLY A 140 -6.79 0.10 -9.61
CA GLY A 140 -5.79 -0.85 -10.12
C GLY A 140 -5.17 -0.44 -11.46
N SER A 141 -5.89 0.34 -12.25
CA SER A 141 -5.48 0.86 -13.56
C SER A 141 -4.23 1.75 -13.48
N GLY A 142 -3.96 2.35 -12.32
CA GLY A 142 -2.71 3.06 -12.06
C GLY A 142 -1.47 2.17 -11.84
N PHE A 143 -1.63 0.85 -11.79
CA PHE A 143 -0.57 -0.11 -11.41
C PHE A 143 -0.22 -1.13 -12.51
N ASN A 144 -0.64 -0.91 -13.76
CA ASN A 144 -0.40 -1.85 -14.87
C ASN A 144 -0.91 -3.29 -14.58
N GLN A 145 -2.16 -3.42 -14.16
CA GLN A 145 -2.79 -4.71 -13.88
C GLN A 145 -3.03 -5.55 -15.14
N LYS A 146 -3.25 -6.86 -14.96
CA LYS A 146 -3.56 -7.79 -16.05
C LYS A 146 -4.84 -7.36 -16.80
N PRO A 147 -4.86 -7.35 -18.15
CA PRO A 147 -6.07 -7.04 -18.91
C PRO A 147 -7.25 -7.94 -18.52
N GLY A 148 -8.45 -7.35 -18.44
CA GLY A 148 -9.68 -8.04 -18.03
C GLY A 148 -9.78 -8.33 -16.52
N THR A 149 -8.88 -7.79 -15.71
CA THR A 149 -8.96 -7.86 -14.25
C THR A 149 -9.03 -6.46 -13.66
N TYR A 150 -9.73 -6.32 -12.54
CA TYR A 150 -9.99 -5.04 -11.90
C TYR A 150 -9.63 -5.14 -10.43
N HIS A 151 -8.92 -4.14 -9.93
CA HIS A 151 -8.42 -4.11 -8.57
C HIS A 151 -8.49 -2.70 -8.01
N PHE A 152 -8.21 -2.58 -6.71
CA PHE A 152 -7.80 -1.32 -6.11
C PHE A 152 -6.79 -1.58 -5.00
N ARG A 153 -6.00 -0.57 -4.67
CA ARG A 153 -5.06 -0.61 -3.54
C ARG A 153 -5.66 0.09 -2.33
N THR A 154 -5.65 -0.60 -1.19
CA THR A 154 -5.99 -0.03 0.12
C THR A 154 -4.87 -0.28 1.12
N THR A 155 -4.90 0.40 2.27
CA THR A 155 -3.86 0.39 3.30
C THR A 155 -4.31 -0.31 4.58
N ILE A 156 -3.38 -0.99 5.25
CA ILE A 156 -3.59 -1.61 6.58
C ILE A 156 -3.14 -0.71 7.74
N LEU A 157 -2.84 0.56 7.44
CA LEU A 157 -2.35 1.54 8.40
C LEU A 157 -3.38 2.02 9.45
N PRO A 158 -4.69 2.17 9.13
CA PRO A 158 -5.67 2.62 10.12
C PRO A 158 -5.73 1.71 11.36
N THR A 159 -6.36 2.20 12.42
CA THR A 159 -6.65 1.36 13.60
C THR A 159 -7.68 0.29 13.23
N VAL A 160 -7.73 -0.80 14.00
CA VAL A 160 -8.67 -1.90 13.75
C VAL A 160 -10.12 -1.40 13.71
N GLU A 161 -10.49 -0.50 14.60
CA GLU A 161 -11.83 0.08 14.69
C GLU A 161 -12.17 0.87 13.42
N ARG A 162 -11.24 1.70 12.94
CA ARG A 162 -11.44 2.47 11.71
C ARG A 162 -11.50 1.58 10.48
N MET A 163 -10.71 0.50 10.43
CA MET A 163 -10.78 -0.47 9.34
C MET A 163 -12.13 -1.17 9.32
N LYS A 164 -12.70 -1.56 10.48
CA LYS A 164 -14.05 -2.16 10.53
C LYS A 164 -15.11 -1.22 9.96
N ILE A 165 -15.09 0.06 10.36
CA ILE A 165 -16.01 1.09 9.82
C ILE A 165 -15.83 1.25 8.31
N MET A 166 -14.58 1.29 7.82
CA MET A 166 -14.29 1.39 6.40
C MET A 166 -14.83 0.17 5.62
N MET A 167 -14.64 -1.03 6.16
CA MET A 167 -15.08 -2.28 5.55
C MET A 167 -16.60 -2.42 5.53
N GLU A 168 -17.29 -1.99 6.59
CA GLU A 168 -18.75 -1.94 6.64
C GLU A 168 -19.31 -1.04 5.54
N ARG A 169 -18.84 0.21 5.46
CA ARG A 169 -19.26 1.16 4.42
C ARG A 169 -18.96 0.65 3.00
N LEU A 170 -17.78 0.07 2.81
CA LEU A 170 -17.38 -0.50 1.53
C LEU A 170 -18.27 -1.69 1.16
N GLY A 171 -18.58 -2.57 2.10
CA GLY A 171 -19.47 -3.70 1.90
C GLY A 171 -20.89 -3.28 1.52
N GLU A 172 -21.47 -2.33 2.26
CA GLU A 172 -22.80 -1.77 1.94
C GLU A 172 -22.83 -1.14 0.54
N PHE A 173 -21.82 -0.32 0.22
CA PHE A 173 -21.66 0.25 -1.11
C PHE A 173 -21.54 -0.83 -2.17
N HIS A 174 -20.70 -1.84 -1.93
CA HIS A 174 -20.45 -2.90 -2.90
C HIS A 174 -21.73 -3.67 -3.22
N MET A 175 -22.51 -4.07 -2.21
CA MET A 175 -23.78 -4.78 -2.42
C MET A 175 -24.78 -3.93 -3.21
N LYS A 176 -24.90 -2.63 -2.89
CA LYS A 176 -25.74 -1.68 -3.62
C LYS A 176 -25.27 -1.51 -5.06
N PHE A 177 -23.96 -1.38 -5.28
CA PHE A 177 -23.36 -1.22 -6.59
C PHE A 177 -23.60 -2.46 -7.45
N MET A 178 -23.36 -3.66 -6.91
CA MET A 178 -23.60 -4.91 -7.63
C MET A 178 -25.06 -5.02 -8.06
N LYS A 179 -26.02 -4.77 -7.16
CA LYS A 179 -27.46 -4.78 -7.49
C LYS A 179 -27.86 -3.74 -8.55
N GLN A 180 -27.21 -2.58 -8.58
CA GLN A 180 -27.50 -1.53 -9.56
C GLN A 180 -27.04 -1.93 -10.98
N TYR A 181 -25.95 -2.69 -11.08
CA TYR A 181 -25.30 -3.03 -12.35
C TYR A 181 -25.35 -4.52 -12.69
N GLU A 182 -26.10 -5.31 -11.93
CA GLU A 182 -26.46 -6.71 -12.22
C GLU A 182 -27.20 -6.82 -13.55
#